data_AF-A0A954GTK3-F1
#
_entry.id   AF-A0A954GTK3-F1
#
_cell.length_a   1.000
_cell.length_b   1.000
_cell.length_c   1.000
_cell.angle_alpha   90.00
_cell.angle_beta   90.00
_cell.angle_gamma   90.00
#
_symmetry.space_group_name_H-M   'P 1'
#
loop_
_entity.id
_entity.type
_entity.pdbx_description
1 polymer ?
#
loop_
_entity_poly.entity_id
_entity_poly.type
_entity_poly.pdbx_seq_one_letter_code
_entity_poly.pdbx_strand_id
1 'polypeptide(L)'
;MTELVPTGFFTSATGVTIYRGNRYPGEFAGNAFIGDVGGNLIHRKKMERNGTRWLATRADEECEFITSTDTWFRPANFVNGPDGCLYILDMYRETIEHPVSIPDDIKARVDLESGDNRGRVYRLVPPGGAGRPQESIADKPSAELVTLLDHPNAWQRETAARLLLERQDRTITDQLRDLAAHADSSLGRLHAMYLLKNLALLRESDLYAALEDKDAQLRAHGVRLSRPFLNSDESTLFKRLQQCATDDDPLVRFELALVLTQIPPKYRTALWAELAERDGENADVHAALLLAIPRPTRALAERLLNQSSDSVSPLLASVLEYMGRTASDEDLRLLLGRLVSQRSSDMLAQELLALAKGMSAAKRSLDNYLKSDPSLKQRWSDTIEQAASTVADDSYSLAERKQALGLLQFADAAKTLPIYQAVMSDGPDSELAITVVQTAGSHNVEANRTWLCELAPQSTPDVRSTILDTVLEMTGGPEQLLALVEQNVLSSNDFKPTQRDQLRQHPNAKVREKFASLAQFKINDDRKLVIQNFADAAELAGNVQRAQALYTKHCAQCHRLGESGHAVG
;
A
#
# COMPACT_ATOMS: atom_id res chain seq x y z
N MET A 1 -9.69 -19.07 -6.72
CA MET A 1 -10.04 -19.06 -5.29
C MET A 1 -11.46 -19.59 -5.19
N THR A 2 -11.65 -20.79 -4.65
CA THR A 2 -12.95 -21.46 -4.55
C THR A 2 -13.41 -21.43 -3.10
N GLU A 3 -14.65 -21.01 -2.88
CA GLU A 3 -15.38 -20.79 -1.61
C GLU A 3 -15.65 -22.06 -0.78
N LEU A 4 -14.72 -23.03 -0.78
CA LEU A 4 -14.91 -24.32 -0.08
C LEU A 4 -14.35 -24.34 1.34
N VAL A 5 -13.85 -23.19 1.83
CA VAL A 5 -13.46 -23.01 3.23
C VAL A 5 -14.05 -21.68 3.70
N PRO A 6 -14.87 -21.64 4.76
CA PRO A 6 -15.25 -20.39 5.41
C PRO A 6 -14.01 -19.83 6.13
N THR A 7 -13.14 -19.19 5.36
CA THR A 7 -12.16 -18.26 5.90
C THR A 7 -13.00 -17.08 6.39
N GLY A 8 -12.92 -16.66 7.66
CA GLY A 8 -13.75 -15.60 8.27
C GLY A 8 -13.68 -14.22 7.62
N PHE A 9 -14.08 -14.13 6.35
CA PHE A 9 -14.08 -13.01 5.43
C PHE A 9 -15.47 -12.87 4.82
N PHE A 10 -15.82 -11.64 4.47
CA PHE A 10 -17.08 -11.29 3.82
C PHE A 10 -17.18 -11.93 2.44
N THR A 11 -18.35 -12.46 2.10
CA THR A 11 -18.67 -12.83 0.70
C THR A 11 -18.99 -11.56 -0.10
N SER A 12 -19.74 -10.63 0.48
CA SER A 12 -20.07 -9.34 -0.13
C SER A 12 -20.26 -8.24 0.91
N ALA A 13 -19.15 -7.65 1.36
CA ALA A 13 -19.16 -6.58 2.36
C ALA A 13 -19.90 -5.33 1.86
N THR A 14 -20.82 -4.82 2.67
CA THR A 14 -21.66 -3.65 2.38
C THR A 14 -21.83 -2.79 3.63
N GLY A 15 -22.10 -1.49 3.46
CA GLY A 15 -22.45 -0.60 4.56
C GLY A 15 -21.46 -0.59 5.74
N VAL A 16 -20.22 -0.16 5.58
CA VAL A 16 -19.29 -0.06 6.73
C VAL A 16 -19.62 1.19 7.55
N THR A 17 -20.16 1.02 8.76
CA THR A 17 -20.57 2.14 9.63
C THR A 17 -20.03 1.99 11.05
N ILE A 18 -19.36 3.03 11.56
CA ILE A 18 -19.03 3.13 12.98
C ILE A 18 -20.26 3.59 13.75
N TYR A 19 -20.64 2.85 14.80
CA TYR A 19 -21.72 3.27 15.68
C TYR A 19 -21.24 4.40 16.60
N ARG A 20 -21.90 5.55 16.48
CA ARG A 20 -21.60 6.81 17.16
C ARG A 20 -22.85 7.43 17.81
N GLY A 21 -23.89 6.61 17.97
CA GLY A 21 -25.08 6.93 18.75
C GLY A 21 -24.85 6.72 20.25
N ASN A 22 -25.79 7.18 21.07
CA ASN A 22 -25.70 7.15 22.53
C ASN A 22 -26.79 6.26 23.18
N ARG A 23 -27.46 5.39 22.41
CA ARG A 23 -28.56 4.57 22.91
C ARG A 23 -28.14 3.18 23.39
N TYR A 24 -27.18 2.56 22.71
CA TYR A 24 -26.65 1.24 23.06
C TYR A 24 -25.70 1.29 24.26
N PRO A 25 -25.49 0.16 24.95
CA PRO A 25 -24.46 0.04 25.98
C PRO A 25 -23.07 0.48 25.49
N GLY A 26 -22.23 0.92 26.42
CA GLY A 26 -20.92 1.52 26.10
C GLY A 26 -19.99 0.63 25.27
N GLU A 27 -20.10 -0.70 25.40
CA GLU A 27 -19.32 -1.67 24.62
C GLU A 27 -19.59 -1.65 23.10
N PHE A 28 -20.69 -1.01 22.68
CA PHE A 28 -21.03 -0.85 21.26
C PHE A 28 -20.47 0.45 20.67
N ALA A 29 -20.15 1.44 21.50
CA ALA A 29 -19.66 2.73 21.04
C ALA A 29 -18.33 2.57 20.30
N GLY A 30 -18.24 3.13 19.09
CA GLY A 30 -17.02 3.06 18.28
C GLY A 30 -16.83 1.74 17.52
N ASN A 31 -17.70 0.74 17.71
CA ASN A 31 -17.64 -0.49 16.93
C ASN A 31 -18.06 -0.25 15.48
N ALA A 32 -17.47 -1.01 14.56
CA ALA A 32 -17.88 -1.06 13.17
C ALA A 32 -18.96 -2.12 12.97
N PHE A 33 -20.00 -1.78 12.21
CA PHE A 33 -21.04 -2.68 11.72
C PHE A 33 -20.93 -2.76 10.20
N ILE A 34 -20.94 -3.97 9.66
CA ILE A 34 -20.71 -4.26 8.25
C ILE A 34 -21.73 -5.32 7.81
N GLY A 35 -22.51 -5.02 6.78
CA GLY A 35 -23.44 -5.97 6.19
C GLY A 35 -22.72 -6.96 5.27
N ASP A 36 -23.24 -8.18 5.20
CA ASP A 36 -22.94 -9.11 4.13
C ASP A 36 -24.25 -9.47 3.43
N VAL A 37 -24.42 -8.96 2.21
CA VAL A 37 -25.64 -9.20 1.43
C VAL A 37 -25.73 -10.62 0.90
N GLY A 38 -24.59 -11.27 0.65
CA GLY A 38 -24.54 -12.67 0.22
C GLY A 38 -24.84 -13.60 1.39
N GLY A 39 -24.29 -13.28 2.57
CA GLY A 39 -24.48 -14.05 3.79
C GLY A 39 -25.75 -13.75 4.60
N ASN A 40 -26.58 -12.77 4.18
CA ASN A 40 -27.78 -12.34 4.90
C ASN A 40 -27.53 -11.98 6.39
N LEU A 41 -26.40 -11.34 6.67
CA LEU A 41 -25.90 -11.14 8.04
C LEU A 41 -25.26 -9.76 8.23
N ILE A 42 -25.03 -9.39 9.49
CA ILE A 42 -24.34 -8.16 9.87
C ILE A 42 -23.21 -8.55 10.82
N HIS A 43 -21.99 -8.30 10.38
CA HIS A 43 -20.78 -8.45 11.17
C HIS A 43 -20.55 -7.23 12.05
N ARG A 44 -19.94 -7.46 13.21
CA ARG A 44 -19.49 -6.40 14.12
C ARG A 44 -18.01 -6.55 14.45
N LYS A 45 -17.29 -5.43 14.42
CA LYS A 45 -15.89 -5.36 14.82
C LYS A 45 -15.68 -4.34 15.93
N LYS A 46 -14.85 -4.71 16.92
CA LYS A 46 -14.31 -3.77 17.90
C LYS A 46 -13.17 -3.00 17.24
N MET A 47 -13.11 -1.71 17.52
CA MET A 47 -12.10 -0.81 16.96
C MET A 47 -11.20 -0.31 18.08
N GLU A 48 -9.92 -0.65 18.01
CA GLU A 48 -8.92 -0.26 19.00
C GLU A 48 -7.80 0.51 18.34
N ARG A 49 -7.25 1.51 19.03
CA ARG A 49 -6.07 2.24 18.53
C ARG A 49 -4.85 1.34 18.64
N ASN A 50 -4.07 1.27 17.56
CA ASN A 50 -2.76 0.63 17.52
C ASN A 50 -1.77 1.62 16.90
N GLY A 51 -1.13 2.41 17.77
CA GLY A 51 -0.32 3.54 17.37
C GLY A 51 -1.12 4.57 16.56
N THR A 52 -0.63 4.87 15.37
CA THR A 52 -1.27 5.79 14.39
C THR A 52 -2.48 5.18 13.69
N ARG A 53 -2.68 3.86 13.78
CA ARG A 53 -3.70 3.10 13.05
C ARG A 53 -4.81 2.62 13.97
N TRP A 54 -5.86 2.09 13.35
CA TRP A 54 -6.92 1.34 14.03
C TRP A 54 -6.78 -0.14 13.71
N LEU A 55 -6.88 -0.97 14.74
CA LEU A 55 -7.04 -2.41 14.64
C LEU A 55 -8.53 -2.74 14.77
N ALA A 56 -9.04 -3.51 13.81
CA ALA A 56 -10.42 -3.97 13.80
C ALA A 56 -10.46 -5.48 14.10
N THR A 57 -10.91 -5.85 15.30
CA THR A 57 -11.04 -7.26 15.72
C THR A 57 -12.49 -7.70 15.67
N ARG A 58 -12.71 -8.98 15.35
CA ARG A 58 -14.07 -9.55 15.34
C ARG A 58 -14.65 -9.47 16.75
N ALA A 59 -15.87 -8.96 16.88
CA ALA A 59 -16.48 -8.77 18.19
C ALA A 59 -17.22 -10.01 18.71
N ASP A 60 -17.68 -10.86 17.79
CA ASP A 60 -18.57 -12.00 18.05
C ASP A 60 -17.95 -13.27 17.40
N GLU A 61 -17.31 -14.15 18.18
CA GLU A 61 -16.45 -15.23 17.65
C GLU A 61 -17.21 -16.44 17.08
N GLU A 62 -18.42 -16.74 17.59
CA GLU A 62 -19.21 -17.93 17.22
C GLU A 62 -20.55 -17.60 16.55
N CYS A 63 -20.91 -16.33 16.49
CA CYS A 63 -22.13 -15.86 15.85
C CYS A 63 -21.89 -14.51 15.16
N GLU A 64 -22.87 -14.08 14.37
CA GLU A 64 -22.91 -12.72 13.86
C GLU A 64 -23.84 -11.86 14.69
N PHE A 65 -23.59 -10.55 14.68
CA PHE A 65 -24.42 -9.59 15.40
C PHE A 65 -25.89 -9.70 14.98
N ILE A 66 -26.15 -9.88 13.67
CA ILE A 66 -27.47 -10.23 13.13
C ILE A 66 -27.30 -11.28 12.05
N THR A 67 -28.18 -12.29 12.05
CA THR A 67 -28.39 -13.21 10.93
C THR A 67 -29.88 -13.24 10.59
N SER A 68 -30.19 -13.48 9.32
CA SER A 68 -31.57 -13.60 8.84
C SER A 68 -31.80 -14.96 8.20
N THR A 69 -32.92 -15.60 8.52
CA THR A 69 -33.41 -16.80 7.81
C THR A 69 -34.19 -16.45 6.54
N ASP A 70 -34.60 -15.17 6.42
CA ASP A 70 -35.16 -14.63 5.19
C ASP A 70 -34.02 -14.39 4.20
N THR A 71 -33.95 -15.23 3.18
CA THR A 71 -32.89 -15.26 2.17
C THR A 71 -32.86 -14.02 1.30
N TRP A 72 -33.87 -13.15 1.36
CA TRP A 72 -33.93 -11.89 0.61
C TRP A 72 -33.43 -10.71 1.45
N PHE A 73 -33.03 -10.90 2.70
CA PHE A 73 -32.47 -9.85 3.54
C PHE A 73 -31.08 -9.41 3.05
N ARG A 74 -30.99 -8.21 2.46
CA ARG A 74 -29.76 -7.65 1.89
C ARG A 74 -29.40 -6.35 2.63
N PRO A 75 -28.72 -6.42 3.79
CA PRO A 75 -28.35 -5.24 4.58
C PRO A 75 -27.30 -4.40 3.84
N ALA A 76 -27.74 -3.47 3.00
CA ALA A 76 -26.89 -2.74 2.07
C ALA A 76 -26.15 -1.56 2.71
N ASN A 77 -26.75 -0.92 3.73
CA ASN A 77 -26.13 0.22 4.40
C ASN A 77 -26.68 0.45 5.83
N PHE A 78 -26.00 1.27 6.63
CA PHE A 78 -26.41 1.64 7.98
C PHE A 78 -26.30 3.14 8.22
N VAL A 79 -27.09 3.66 9.14
CA VAL A 79 -27.08 5.09 9.51
C VAL A 79 -27.22 5.24 11.03
N ASN A 80 -26.42 6.12 11.61
CA ASN A 80 -26.62 6.57 13.00
C ASN A 80 -27.80 7.55 13.03
N GLY A 81 -28.87 7.20 13.75
CA GLY A 81 -30.11 7.98 13.78
C GLY A 81 -30.12 9.14 14.79
N PRO A 82 -31.09 10.06 14.67
CA PRO A 82 -31.25 11.20 15.57
C PRO A 82 -31.57 10.77 17.01
N ASP A 83 -32.24 9.64 17.20
CA ASP A 83 -32.60 9.02 18.48
C ASP A 83 -31.45 8.26 19.18
N GLY A 84 -30.30 8.17 18.50
CA GLY A 84 -29.10 7.47 18.94
C GLY A 84 -29.07 5.99 18.59
N CYS A 85 -30.05 5.46 17.84
CA CYS A 85 -30.06 4.06 17.39
C CYS A 85 -29.33 3.90 16.04
N LEU A 86 -28.94 2.67 15.69
CA LEU A 86 -28.50 2.31 14.35
C LEU A 86 -29.71 1.92 13.49
N TYR A 87 -29.74 2.40 12.25
CA TYR A 87 -30.75 2.05 11.25
C TYR A 87 -30.11 1.19 10.17
N ILE A 88 -30.80 0.13 9.74
CA ILE A 88 -30.36 -0.73 8.64
C ILE A 88 -31.20 -0.40 7.41
N LEU A 89 -30.52 -0.15 6.30
CA LEU A 89 -31.10 -0.06 4.96
C LEU A 89 -30.98 -1.44 4.31
N ASP A 90 -32.11 -2.11 4.15
CA ASP A 90 -32.19 -3.41 3.50
C ASP A 90 -32.83 -3.26 2.11
N MET A 91 -32.08 -3.62 1.07
CA MET A 91 -32.54 -3.53 -0.32
C MET A 91 -33.67 -4.53 -0.63
N TYR A 92 -33.75 -5.62 0.12
CA TYR A 92 -34.74 -6.70 0.00
C TYR A 92 -34.93 -7.28 -1.41
N ARG A 93 -33.96 -8.09 -1.87
CA ARG A 93 -33.99 -8.75 -3.19
C ARG A 93 -33.65 -10.23 -3.12
N GLU A 94 -34.26 -10.99 -4.03
CA GLU A 94 -33.98 -12.40 -4.23
C GLU A 94 -32.56 -12.60 -4.79
N THR A 95 -32.28 -11.95 -5.91
CA THR A 95 -31.01 -12.06 -6.64
C THR A 95 -30.17 -10.79 -6.47
N ILE A 96 -28.87 -10.95 -6.18
CA ILE A 96 -27.90 -9.85 -6.08
C ILE A 96 -26.82 -9.88 -7.16
N GLU A 97 -26.67 -11.02 -7.84
CA GLU A 97 -25.67 -11.24 -8.88
C GLU A 97 -26.04 -10.55 -10.19
N HIS A 98 -25.04 -10.04 -10.89
CA HIS A 98 -25.23 -9.55 -12.24
C HIS A 98 -25.60 -10.72 -13.18
N PRO A 99 -26.54 -10.56 -14.14
CA PRO A 99 -26.97 -11.66 -15.00
C PRO A 99 -25.82 -12.41 -15.68
N VAL A 100 -24.79 -11.70 -16.15
CA VAL A 100 -23.61 -12.33 -16.80
C VAL A 100 -22.89 -13.34 -15.90
N SER A 101 -22.97 -13.19 -14.58
CA SER A 101 -22.35 -14.09 -13.60
C SER A 101 -23.17 -15.34 -13.31
N ILE A 102 -24.41 -15.42 -13.80
CA ILE A 102 -25.34 -16.53 -13.53
C ILE A 102 -25.38 -17.46 -14.76
N PRO A 103 -25.16 -18.78 -14.59
CA PRO A 103 -25.38 -19.77 -15.64
C PRO A 103 -26.79 -19.72 -16.23
N ASP A 104 -26.93 -20.00 -17.54
CA ASP A 104 -28.20 -19.82 -18.25
C ASP A 104 -29.31 -20.77 -17.76
N ASP A 105 -28.96 -21.95 -17.26
CA ASP A 105 -29.90 -22.91 -16.67
C ASP A 105 -30.47 -22.43 -15.33
N ILE A 106 -29.69 -21.65 -14.56
CA ILE A 106 -30.15 -21.00 -13.32
C ILE A 106 -31.00 -19.77 -13.67
N LYS A 107 -30.56 -18.91 -14.61
CA LYS A 107 -31.34 -17.74 -15.06
C LYS A 107 -32.75 -18.11 -15.51
N ALA A 108 -32.90 -19.26 -16.16
CA ALA A 108 -34.20 -19.74 -16.61
C ALA A 108 -35.17 -20.08 -15.46
N ARG A 109 -34.69 -20.20 -14.23
CA ARG A 109 -35.45 -20.63 -13.04
C ARG A 109 -35.65 -19.52 -12.00
N VAL A 110 -34.98 -18.38 -12.15
CA VAL A 110 -35.05 -17.26 -11.19
C VAL A 110 -35.46 -15.98 -11.89
N ASP A 111 -36.27 -15.17 -11.22
CA ASP A 111 -36.55 -13.81 -11.65
C ASP A 111 -35.44 -12.88 -11.14
N LEU A 112 -34.64 -12.34 -12.06
CA LEU A 112 -33.49 -11.50 -11.74
C LEU A 112 -33.90 -10.10 -11.23
N GLU A 113 -35.14 -9.69 -11.47
CA GLU A 113 -35.69 -8.40 -11.00
C GLU A 113 -36.53 -8.56 -9.72
N SER A 114 -36.64 -9.78 -9.20
CA SER A 114 -37.44 -10.10 -8.02
C SER A 114 -37.04 -9.26 -6.78
N GLY A 115 -37.97 -8.42 -6.34
CA GLY A 115 -37.79 -7.48 -5.23
C GLY A 115 -37.30 -6.09 -5.64
N ASP A 116 -37.24 -5.75 -6.93
CA ASP A 116 -36.77 -4.45 -7.42
C ASP A 116 -37.57 -3.23 -6.94
N ASN A 117 -38.84 -3.45 -6.59
CA ASN A 117 -39.76 -2.46 -6.05
C ASN A 117 -39.89 -2.50 -4.52
N ARG A 118 -39.01 -3.24 -3.83
CA ARG A 118 -39.05 -3.42 -2.38
C ARG A 118 -37.83 -2.82 -1.71
N GLY A 119 -37.96 -2.66 -0.40
CA GLY A 119 -36.91 -2.18 0.49
C GLY A 119 -37.46 -2.11 1.92
N ARG A 120 -36.60 -2.27 2.90
CA ARG A 120 -36.95 -2.22 4.32
C ARG A 120 -35.99 -1.31 5.05
N VAL A 121 -36.51 -0.56 6.02
CA VAL A 121 -35.69 0.20 6.96
C VAL A 121 -35.94 -0.36 8.34
N TYR A 122 -34.91 -0.94 8.93
CA TYR A 122 -34.97 -1.40 10.32
C TYR A 122 -34.40 -0.35 11.24
N ARG A 123 -35.08 -0.11 12.36
CA ARG A 123 -34.51 0.60 13.50
C ARG A 123 -34.09 -0.43 14.54
N LEU A 124 -32.79 -0.57 14.75
CA LEU A 124 -32.23 -1.48 15.75
C LEU A 124 -32.32 -0.82 17.13
N VAL A 125 -33.13 -1.38 18.01
CA VAL A 125 -33.36 -0.86 19.36
C VAL A 125 -32.71 -1.79 20.40
N PRO A 126 -32.06 -1.25 21.45
CA PRO A 126 -31.53 -2.10 22.50
C PRO A 126 -32.68 -2.68 23.36
N PRO A 127 -32.41 -3.71 24.18
CA PRO A 127 -33.32 -4.12 25.24
C PRO A 127 -33.71 -2.92 26.12
N GLY A 128 -35.01 -2.77 26.40
CA GLY A 128 -35.56 -1.58 27.07
C GLY A 128 -36.16 -0.54 26.13
N GLY A 129 -36.01 -0.71 24.81
CA GLY A 129 -36.76 0.02 23.77
C GLY A 129 -36.05 1.27 23.23
N ALA A 130 -36.68 1.89 22.22
CA ALA A 130 -36.25 3.16 21.69
C ALA A 130 -36.63 4.31 22.63
N GLY A 131 -35.75 5.29 22.78
CA GLY A 131 -36.15 6.60 23.31
C GLY A 131 -37.21 7.25 22.42
N ARG A 132 -37.82 8.34 22.92
CA ARG A 132 -38.78 9.12 22.12
C ARG A 132 -38.13 9.64 20.83
N PRO A 133 -38.90 9.77 19.73
CA PRO A 133 -38.47 10.51 18.55
C PRO A 133 -37.93 11.89 18.96
N GLN A 134 -36.79 12.27 18.41
CA GLN A 134 -36.17 13.57 18.70
C GLN A 134 -36.88 14.68 17.92
N GLU A 135 -37.03 15.84 18.56
CA GLU A 135 -37.53 17.03 17.89
C GLU A 135 -36.56 17.50 16.81
N SER A 136 -37.11 18.14 15.77
CA SER A 136 -36.27 18.75 14.73
C SER A 136 -35.43 19.88 15.33
N ILE A 137 -34.14 19.90 14.99
CA ILE A 137 -33.22 20.98 15.37
C ILE A 137 -33.04 22.01 14.26
N ALA A 138 -33.70 21.83 13.10
CA ALA A 138 -33.48 22.64 11.90
C ALA A 138 -33.72 24.13 12.14
N ASP A 139 -34.74 24.46 12.94
CA ASP A 139 -35.17 25.84 13.19
C ASP A 139 -34.60 26.43 14.49
N LYS A 140 -33.76 25.68 15.21
CA LYS A 140 -33.15 26.18 16.45
C LYS A 140 -32.23 27.38 16.18
N PRO A 141 -32.20 28.42 17.02
CA PRO A 141 -31.24 29.53 16.91
C PRO A 141 -29.78 29.04 16.92
N SER A 142 -28.86 29.76 16.27
CA SER A 142 -27.45 29.37 16.19
C SER A 142 -26.82 29.17 17.56
N ALA A 143 -27.15 30.01 18.55
CA ALA A 143 -26.66 29.87 19.92
C ALA A 143 -27.10 28.54 20.57
N GLU A 144 -28.32 28.07 20.33
CA GLU A 144 -28.76 26.74 20.79
C GLU A 144 -28.04 25.62 20.04
N LEU A 145 -27.82 25.76 18.73
CA LEU A 145 -27.08 24.77 17.95
C LEU A 145 -25.63 24.60 18.43
N VAL A 146 -24.97 25.67 18.91
CA VAL A 146 -23.62 25.56 19.49
C VAL A 146 -23.61 24.59 20.67
N THR A 147 -24.63 24.60 21.53
CA THR A 147 -24.71 23.67 22.67
C THR A 147 -24.81 22.20 22.23
N LEU A 148 -25.41 21.94 21.06
CA LEU A 148 -25.55 20.58 20.53
C LEU A 148 -24.25 20.01 19.95
N LEU A 149 -23.21 20.84 19.77
CA LEU A 149 -21.90 20.36 19.34
C LEU A 149 -21.23 19.46 20.38
N ASP A 150 -21.63 19.53 21.66
CA ASP A 150 -21.14 18.65 22.73
C ASP A 150 -22.10 17.49 23.04
N HIS A 151 -23.17 17.34 22.25
CA HIS A 151 -24.18 16.30 22.49
C HIS A 151 -23.58 14.88 22.31
N PRO A 152 -23.93 13.87 23.12
CA PRO A 152 -23.33 12.53 23.04
C PRO A 152 -23.64 11.76 21.73
N ASN A 153 -24.81 11.99 21.12
CA ASN A 153 -25.15 11.44 19.80
C ASN A 153 -24.46 12.22 18.66
N ALA A 154 -23.65 11.53 17.84
CA ALA A 154 -22.99 12.14 16.68
C ALA A 154 -23.97 12.76 15.68
N TRP A 155 -25.16 12.20 15.49
CA TRP A 155 -26.15 12.79 14.56
C TRP A 155 -26.51 14.22 14.97
N GLN A 156 -26.67 14.47 16.27
CA GLN A 156 -26.99 15.81 16.80
C GLN A 156 -25.81 16.77 16.60
N ARG A 157 -24.59 16.35 16.96
CA ARG A 157 -23.38 17.18 16.81
C ARG A 157 -23.12 17.54 15.35
N GLU A 158 -23.12 16.55 14.47
CA GLU A 158 -22.80 16.72 13.05
C GLU A 158 -23.88 17.52 12.32
N THR A 159 -25.17 17.30 12.66
CA THR A 159 -26.27 18.10 12.09
C THR A 159 -26.22 19.54 12.58
N ALA A 160 -25.97 19.78 13.87
CA ALA A 160 -25.80 21.13 14.39
C ALA A 160 -24.60 21.84 13.74
N ALA A 161 -23.46 21.15 13.61
CA ALA A 161 -22.28 21.69 12.93
C ALA A 161 -22.55 22.03 11.46
N ARG A 162 -23.25 21.14 10.73
CA ARG A 162 -23.67 21.39 9.34
C ARG A 162 -24.56 22.62 9.24
N LEU A 163 -25.60 22.72 10.06
CA LEU A 163 -26.53 23.85 10.05
C LEU A 163 -25.83 25.17 10.40
N LEU A 164 -24.93 25.17 11.38
CA LEU A 164 -24.12 26.35 11.73
C LEU A 164 -23.22 26.79 10.57
N LEU A 165 -22.60 25.83 9.88
CA LEU A 165 -21.79 26.11 8.70
C LEU A 165 -22.64 26.64 7.54
N GLU A 166 -23.81 26.06 7.27
CA GLU A 166 -24.73 26.54 6.23
C GLU A 166 -25.21 27.97 6.49
N ARG A 167 -25.45 28.32 7.75
CA ARG A 167 -25.92 29.66 8.15
C ARG A 167 -24.85 30.73 8.09
N GLN A 168 -23.57 30.37 8.19
CA GLN A 168 -22.45 31.33 8.23
C GLN A 168 -22.59 32.41 9.31
N ASP A 169 -23.33 32.12 10.39
CA ASP A 169 -23.56 33.07 11.48
C ASP A 169 -22.27 33.24 12.30
N ARG A 170 -21.67 34.43 12.21
CA ARG A 170 -20.42 34.75 12.92
C ARG A 170 -20.66 35.35 14.30
N THR A 171 -21.91 35.65 14.66
CA THR A 171 -22.24 36.22 15.98
C THR A 171 -21.99 35.23 17.12
N ILE A 172 -21.89 33.94 16.82
CA ILE A 172 -21.63 32.85 17.77
C ILE A 172 -20.14 32.61 18.08
N THR A 173 -19.25 33.51 17.66
CA THR A 173 -17.79 33.32 17.77
C THR A 173 -17.34 33.05 19.21
N ASP A 174 -17.85 33.82 20.17
CA ASP A 174 -17.42 33.71 21.56
C ASP A 174 -17.94 32.43 22.22
N GLN A 175 -19.16 32.00 21.87
CA GLN A 175 -19.71 30.70 22.30
C GLN A 175 -18.89 29.54 21.73
N LEU A 176 -18.45 29.63 20.47
CA LEU A 176 -17.58 28.60 19.88
C LEU A 176 -16.22 28.54 20.55
N ARG A 177 -15.62 29.68 20.92
CA ARG A 177 -14.34 29.70 21.65
C ARG A 177 -14.47 29.14 23.05
N ASP A 178 -15.54 29.50 23.77
CA ASP A 178 -15.82 28.96 25.08
C ASP A 178 -15.98 27.43 25.01
N LEU A 179 -16.78 26.95 24.05
CA LEU A 179 -16.96 25.51 23.83
C LEU A 179 -15.65 24.81 23.44
N ALA A 180 -14.83 25.41 22.58
CA ALA A 180 -13.53 24.85 22.19
C ALA A 180 -12.58 24.68 23.38
N ALA A 181 -12.63 25.57 24.37
CA ALA A 181 -11.77 25.54 25.54
C ALA A 181 -12.32 24.69 26.69
N HIS A 182 -13.64 24.69 26.89
CA HIS A 182 -14.26 24.22 28.14
C HIS A 182 -15.31 23.12 27.98
N ALA A 183 -15.68 22.69 26.77
CA ALA A 183 -16.65 21.60 26.62
C ALA A 183 -16.18 20.33 27.31
N ASP A 184 -17.12 19.55 27.85
CA ASP A 184 -16.82 18.34 28.61
C ASP A 184 -16.22 17.26 27.71
N SER A 185 -16.82 17.06 26.53
CA SER A 185 -16.35 16.06 25.58
C SER A 185 -15.28 16.61 24.63
N SER A 186 -14.26 15.78 24.36
CA SER A 186 -13.23 16.11 23.38
C SER A 186 -13.84 16.35 21.99
N LEU A 187 -14.91 15.63 21.64
CA LEU A 187 -15.61 15.81 20.37
C LEU A 187 -16.29 17.18 20.27
N GLY A 188 -16.89 17.68 21.36
CA GLY A 188 -17.45 19.03 21.42
C GLY A 188 -16.39 20.10 21.20
N ARG A 189 -15.26 19.99 21.92
CA ARG A 189 -14.10 20.88 21.71
C ARG A 189 -13.62 20.83 20.26
N LEU A 190 -13.52 19.65 19.67
CA LEU A 190 -13.08 19.44 18.29
C LEU A 190 -14.06 20.06 17.27
N HIS A 191 -15.36 19.84 17.41
CA HIS A 191 -16.38 20.43 16.53
C HIS A 191 -16.34 21.96 16.59
N ALA A 192 -16.21 22.55 17.78
CA ALA A 192 -16.09 23.98 17.97
C ALA A 192 -14.86 24.56 17.26
N MET A 193 -13.69 23.94 17.45
CA MET A 193 -12.43 24.34 16.78
C MET A 193 -12.55 24.30 15.25
N TYR A 194 -13.15 23.24 14.69
CA TYR A 194 -13.32 23.13 13.24
C TYR A 194 -14.35 24.11 12.68
N LEU A 195 -15.38 24.48 13.45
CA LEU A 195 -16.29 25.56 13.07
C LEU A 195 -15.60 26.93 13.09
N LEU A 196 -14.81 27.24 14.12
CA LEU A 196 -13.97 28.44 14.13
C LEU A 196 -13.09 28.49 12.88
N LYS A 197 -12.46 27.37 12.50
CA LYS A 197 -11.65 27.27 11.28
C LYS A 197 -12.48 27.52 10.02
N ASN A 198 -13.58 26.81 9.85
CA ASN A 198 -14.38 26.83 8.62
C ASN A 198 -15.15 28.15 8.43
N LEU A 199 -15.43 28.88 9.51
CA LEU A 199 -15.99 30.24 9.46
C LEU A 199 -14.91 31.32 9.32
N ALA A 200 -13.64 30.95 9.16
CA ALA A 200 -12.48 31.85 9.11
C ALA A 200 -12.36 32.76 10.35
N LEU A 201 -12.62 32.20 11.53
CA LEU A 201 -12.58 32.86 12.85
C LEU A 201 -11.48 32.30 13.77
N LEU A 202 -10.86 31.19 13.39
CA LEU A 202 -9.78 30.54 14.14
C LEU A 202 -8.56 31.47 14.26
N ARG A 203 -8.06 31.61 15.49
CA ARG A 203 -6.84 32.35 15.83
C ARG A 203 -5.78 31.40 16.36
N GLU A 204 -4.52 31.85 16.31
CA GLU A 204 -3.40 31.11 16.88
C GLU A 204 -3.65 30.73 18.35
N SER A 205 -4.17 31.67 19.15
CA SER A 205 -4.46 31.47 20.57
C SER A 205 -5.50 30.39 20.85
N ASP A 206 -6.41 30.13 19.90
CA ASP A 206 -7.45 29.12 20.05
C ASP A 206 -6.86 27.68 20.03
N LEU A 207 -5.62 27.52 19.54
CA LEU A 207 -4.93 26.22 19.47
C LEU A 207 -4.16 25.86 20.73
N TYR A 208 -3.96 26.82 21.63
CA TYR A 208 -3.12 26.62 22.81
C TYR A 208 -3.69 25.51 23.71
N ALA A 209 -4.95 25.62 24.10
CA ALA A 209 -5.61 24.60 24.92
C ALA A 209 -5.65 23.23 24.22
N ALA A 210 -5.87 23.20 22.91
CA ALA A 210 -5.92 21.97 22.15
C ALA A 210 -4.60 21.20 22.17
N LEU A 211 -3.46 21.90 22.05
CA LEU A 211 -2.12 21.31 22.10
C LEU A 211 -1.72 20.77 23.47
N GLU A 212 -2.43 21.16 24.53
CA GLU A 212 -2.21 20.71 25.92
C GLU A 212 -3.38 19.84 26.44
N ASP A 213 -4.31 19.45 25.56
CA ASP A 213 -5.49 18.68 25.95
C ASP A 213 -5.10 17.29 26.46
N LYS A 214 -5.88 16.76 27.41
CA LYS A 214 -5.72 15.38 27.90
C LYS A 214 -5.94 14.35 26.79
N ASP A 215 -6.77 14.66 25.80
CA ASP A 215 -7.07 13.78 24.67
C ASP A 215 -6.04 13.96 23.55
N ALA A 216 -5.31 12.89 23.24
CA ALA A 216 -4.30 12.89 22.18
C ALA A 216 -4.86 13.23 20.80
N GLN A 217 -6.13 12.93 20.51
CA GLN A 217 -6.74 13.31 19.24
C GLN A 217 -6.88 14.83 19.13
N LEU A 218 -7.20 15.50 20.23
CA LEU A 218 -7.32 16.96 20.27
C LEU A 218 -5.95 17.62 20.12
N ARG A 219 -4.92 17.09 20.78
CA ARG A 219 -3.53 17.54 20.56
C ARG A 219 -3.11 17.37 19.11
N ALA A 220 -3.34 16.20 18.51
CA ALA A 220 -3.05 15.91 17.12
C ALA A 220 -3.80 16.86 16.15
N HIS A 221 -5.09 17.13 16.41
CA HIS A 221 -5.85 18.10 15.63
C HIS A 221 -5.38 19.55 15.85
N GLY A 222 -4.91 19.90 17.05
CA GLY A 222 -4.24 21.18 17.34
C GLY A 222 -2.98 21.35 16.49
N VAL A 223 -2.14 20.32 16.41
CA VAL A 223 -0.96 20.29 15.52
C VAL A 223 -1.39 20.49 14.07
N ARG A 224 -2.41 19.76 13.60
CA ARG A 224 -2.91 19.87 12.22
C ARG A 224 -3.45 21.27 11.89
N LEU A 225 -4.20 21.88 12.80
CA LEU A 225 -4.80 23.20 12.62
C LEU A 225 -3.78 24.34 12.76
N SER A 226 -2.58 24.06 13.28
CA SER A 226 -1.49 25.04 13.40
C SER A 226 -0.92 25.50 12.06
N ARG A 227 -1.06 24.70 10.98
CA ARG A 227 -0.43 24.93 9.67
C ARG A 227 -0.51 26.37 9.15
N PRO A 228 -1.64 27.09 9.20
CA PRO A 228 -1.73 28.46 8.70
C PRO A 228 -0.94 29.49 9.51
N PHE A 229 -0.52 29.15 10.73
CA PHE A 229 0.11 30.05 11.70
C PHE A 229 1.63 29.82 11.84
N LEU A 230 2.22 28.90 11.06
CA LEU A 230 3.64 28.51 11.17
C LEU A 230 4.64 29.47 10.51
N ASN A 231 4.26 30.72 10.30
CA ASN A 231 5.06 31.70 9.55
C ASN A 231 6.05 32.50 10.43
N SER A 232 5.97 32.37 11.76
CA SER A 232 6.85 33.06 12.72
C SER A 232 7.48 32.06 13.69
N ASP A 233 8.79 32.16 13.84
CA ASP A 233 9.66 31.25 14.57
C ASP A 233 9.74 31.48 16.09
N GLU A 234 9.09 32.53 16.60
CA GLU A 234 9.14 32.87 18.03
C GLU A 234 7.76 32.88 18.72
N SER A 235 6.72 32.40 18.00
CA SER A 235 5.36 32.32 18.54
C SER A 235 5.26 31.31 19.70
N THR A 236 4.32 31.58 20.61
CA THR A 236 3.95 30.62 21.67
C THR A 236 3.47 29.29 21.07
N LEU A 237 2.77 29.35 19.93
CA LEU A 237 2.38 28.17 19.17
C LEU A 237 3.58 27.30 18.80
N PHE A 238 4.64 27.91 18.27
CA PHE A 238 5.82 27.17 17.85
C PHE A 238 6.47 26.40 18.99
N LYS A 239 6.63 27.02 20.17
CA LYS A 239 7.16 26.36 21.38
C LYS A 239 6.33 25.14 21.80
N ARG A 240 5.00 25.24 21.74
CA ARG A 240 4.09 24.12 22.05
C ARG A 240 4.19 22.99 21.03
N LEU A 241 4.35 23.32 19.75
CA LEU A 241 4.57 22.31 18.70
C LEU A 241 5.90 21.57 18.86
N GLN A 242 6.95 22.24 19.34
CA GLN A 242 8.21 21.55 19.63
C GLN A 242 8.04 20.49 20.73
N GLN A 243 7.26 20.78 21.77
CA GLN A 243 6.97 19.83 22.84
C GLN A 243 6.22 18.58 22.34
N CYS A 244 5.44 18.71 21.26
CA CYS A 244 4.74 17.61 20.63
C CYS A 244 5.68 16.54 20.03
N ALA A 245 6.97 16.84 19.81
CA ALA A 245 7.95 15.84 19.36
C ALA A 245 8.17 14.75 20.41
N THR A 246 8.00 15.11 21.68
CA THR A 246 8.15 14.21 22.83
C THR A 246 6.82 13.68 23.37
N ASP A 247 5.69 14.00 22.74
CA ASP A 247 4.36 13.58 23.19
C ASP A 247 4.29 12.08 23.42
N ASP A 248 3.52 11.62 24.40
CA ASP A 248 3.38 10.18 24.70
C ASP A 248 2.63 9.43 23.59
N ASP A 249 1.69 10.09 22.91
CA ASP A 249 0.85 9.46 21.89
C ASP A 249 1.48 9.56 20.48
N PRO A 250 1.69 8.43 19.78
CA PRO A 250 2.27 8.42 18.43
C PRO A 250 1.44 9.17 17.39
N LEU A 251 0.13 9.34 17.58
CA LEU A 251 -0.70 10.13 16.67
C LEU A 251 -0.27 11.60 16.66
N VAL A 252 0.07 12.15 17.83
CA VAL A 252 0.50 13.56 17.95
C VAL A 252 1.84 13.75 17.25
N ARG A 253 2.78 12.84 17.50
CA ARG A 253 4.11 12.82 16.86
C ARG A 253 4.01 12.65 15.34
N PHE A 254 3.09 11.80 14.87
CA PHE A 254 2.78 11.63 13.45
C PHE A 254 2.21 12.91 12.80
N GLU A 255 1.24 13.57 13.44
CA GLU A 255 0.75 14.87 12.93
C GLU A 255 1.86 15.93 12.93
N LEU A 256 2.77 15.91 13.91
CA LEU A 256 3.93 16.80 13.93
C LEU A 256 4.83 16.52 12.72
N ALA A 257 5.12 15.25 12.42
CA ALA A 257 5.90 14.87 11.25
C ALA A 257 5.27 15.40 9.94
N LEU A 258 3.94 15.34 9.82
CA LEU A 258 3.21 15.83 8.65
C LEU A 258 3.21 17.37 8.49
N VAL A 259 3.44 18.13 9.56
CA VAL A 259 3.54 19.60 9.50
C VAL A 259 4.98 20.10 9.41
N LEU A 260 5.99 19.23 9.54
CA LEU A 260 7.40 19.63 9.47
C LEU A 260 7.75 20.41 8.19
N THR A 261 7.09 20.09 7.07
CA THR A 261 7.28 20.81 5.79
C THR A 261 6.93 22.30 5.88
N GLN A 262 6.03 22.69 6.78
CA GLN A 262 5.67 24.09 7.05
C GLN A 262 6.52 24.73 8.16
N ILE A 263 7.21 23.93 8.98
CA ILE A 263 8.09 24.45 10.04
C ILE A 263 9.33 25.12 9.42
N PRO A 264 9.76 26.30 9.92
CA PRO A 264 10.95 26.99 9.41
C PRO A 264 12.21 26.10 9.40
N PRO A 265 13.05 26.15 8.34
CA PRO A 265 14.22 25.27 8.19
C PRO A 265 15.17 25.22 9.39
N LYS A 266 15.32 26.34 10.11
CA LYS A 266 16.16 26.46 11.32
C LYS A 266 15.85 25.41 12.39
N TYR A 267 14.59 25.00 12.54
CA TYR A 267 14.16 24.05 13.57
C TYR A 267 13.75 22.69 13.02
N ARG A 268 13.40 22.63 11.72
CA ARG A 268 12.92 21.40 11.07
C ARG A 268 13.89 20.25 11.24
N THR A 269 15.19 20.48 11.08
CA THR A 269 16.21 19.42 11.17
C THR A 269 16.26 18.77 12.55
N ALA A 270 16.16 19.56 13.62
CA ALA A 270 16.19 19.04 14.98
C ALA A 270 14.94 18.19 15.28
N LEU A 271 13.75 18.73 14.98
CA LEU A 271 12.48 18.03 15.20
C LEU A 271 12.34 16.78 14.33
N TRP A 272 12.77 16.86 13.06
CA TRP A 272 12.79 15.71 12.16
C TRP A 272 13.64 14.58 12.74
N ALA A 273 14.83 14.91 13.26
CA ALA A 273 15.74 13.91 13.81
C ALA A 273 15.22 13.31 15.13
N GLU A 274 14.60 14.11 15.97
CA GLU A 274 13.97 13.64 17.22
C GLU A 274 12.81 12.66 16.93
N LEU A 275 11.96 12.98 15.96
CA LEU A 275 10.89 12.07 15.52
C LEU A 275 11.44 10.81 14.82
N ALA A 276 12.50 10.96 14.03
CA ALA A 276 13.18 9.83 13.39
C ALA A 276 13.78 8.85 14.41
N GLU A 277 14.40 9.36 15.47
CA GLU A 277 14.97 8.56 16.54
C GLU A 277 13.92 7.76 17.31
N ARG A 278 12.76 8.37 17.57
CA ARG A 278 11.71 7.76 18.38
C ARG A 278 10.77 6.84 17.58
N ASP A 279 10.38 7.25 16.39
CA ASP A 279 9.29 6.63 15.63
C ASP A 279 9.65 6.36 14.15
N GLY A 280 10.93 6.47 13.77
CA GLY A 280 11.38 6.27 12.39
C GLY A 280 11.01 4.91 11.79
N GLU A 281 10.78 3.91 12.65
CA GLU A 281 10.36 2.55 12.28
C GLU A 281 8.83 2.38 12.16
N ASN A 282 8.04 3.34 12.68
CA ASN A 282 6.62 3.34 12.43
C ASN A 282 6.36 3.73 10.98
N ALA A 283 5.75 2.84 10.20
CA ALA A 283 5.55 3.04 8.75
C ALA A 283 4.86 4.36 8.37
N ASP A 284 3.91 4.85 9.18
CA ASP A 284 3.21 6.10 8.90
C ASP A 284 4.12 7.31 9.20
N VAL A 285 4.84 7.28 10.34
CA VAL A 285 5.79 8.34 10.69
C VAL A 285 6.98 8.35 9.73
N HIS A 286 7.52 7.19 9.36
CA HIS A 286 8.53 7.03 8.31
C HIS A 286 8.09 7.75 7.03
N ALA A 287 6.90 7.44 6.52
CA ALA A 287 6.38 8.09 5.32
C ALA A 287 6.26 9.61 5.48
N ALA A 288 5.75 10.09 6.63
CA ALA A 288 5.64 11.52 6.91
C ALA A 288 7.01 12.22 6.96
N LEU A 289 8.03 11.58 7.55
CA LEU A 289 9.39 12.10 7.61
C LEU A 289 10.02 12.20 6.21
N LEU A 290 9.74 11.25 5.31
CA LEU A 290 10.25 11.31 3.93
C LEU A 290 9.66 12.47 3.12
N LEU A 291 8.43 12.90 3.42
CA LEU A 291 7.83 14.10 2.82
C LEU A 291 8.54 15.40 3.27
N ALA A 292 9.22 15.35 4.42
CA ALA A 292 9.75 16.53 5.10
C ALA A 292 11.28 16.60 5.19
N ILE A 293 12.02 15.76 4.44
CA ILE A 293 13.48 15.62 4.54
C ILE A 293 14.19 17.00 4.48
N PRO A 294 14.80 17.45 5.59
CA PRO A 294 15.55 18.70 5.63
C PRO A 294 16.78 18.70 4.70
N ARG A 295 17.21 19.91 4.33
CA ARG A 295 18.48 20.16 3.62
C ARG A 295 19.45 20.94 4.52
N PRO A 296 20.77 20.66 4.46
CA PRO A 296 21.41 19.62 3.66
C PRO A 296 21.15 18.21 4.21
N THR A 297 20.78 17.26 3.34
CA THR A 297 20.37 15.90 3.74
C THR A 297 21.53 15.09 4.32
N ARG A 298 22.78 15.40 3.95
CA ARG A 298 23.97 14.72 4.46
C ARG A 298 24.06 14.74 5.98
N ALA A 299 23.77 15.87 6.63
CA ALA A 299 23.84 15.97 8.09
C ALA A 299 22.87 15.00 8.80
N LEU A 300 21.73 14.72 8.18
CA LEU A 300 20.75 13.74 8.70
C LEU A 300 21.21 12.31 8.47
N ALA A 301 21.69 12.01 7.26
CA ALA A 301 22.27 10.70 6.97
C ALA A 301 23.39 10.39 7.98
N GLU A 302 24.32 11.33 8.18
CA GLU A 302 25.41 11.21 9.15
C GLU A 302 24.94 11.00 10.60
N ARG A 303 23.83 11.63 11.01
CA ARG A 303 23.24 11.44 12.34
C ARG A 303 22.64 10.04 12.48
N LEU A 304 21.85 9.59 11.51
CA LEU A 304 21.25 8.25 11.51
C LEU A 304 22.31 7.14 11.41
N LEU A 305 23.39 7.40 10.67
CA LEU A 305 24.53 6.50 10.58
C LEU A 305 25.16 6.28 11.97
N ASN A 306 25.35 7.35 12.75
CA ASN A 306 25.91 7.25 14.10
C ASN A 306 25.03 6.47 15.09
N GLN A 307 23.74 6.33 14.80
CA GLN A 307 22.78 5.62 15.66
C GLN A 307 22.61 4.16 15.26
N SER A 308 22.89 3.83 14.01
CA SER A 308 22.82 2.47 13.48
C SER A 308 24.11 1.73 13.81
N SER A 309 24.11 0.96 14.91
CA SER A 309 25.26 0.13 15.32
C SER A 309 25.24 -1.27 14.72
N ASP A 310 24.06 -1.89 14.62
CA ASP A 310 23.96 -3.35 14.36
C ASP A 310 23.24 -3.68 13.04
N SER A 311 22.39 -2.78 12.52
CA SER A 311 21.68 -2.95 11.25
C SER A 311 21.32 -1.60 10.61
N VAL A 312 21.10 -1.59 9.29
CA VAL A 312 20.66 -0.39 8.56
C VAL A 312 19.15 -0.25 8.75
N SER A 313 18.73 0.82 9.42
CA SER A 313 17.30 1.07 9.58
C SER A 313 16.61 1.35 8.23
N PRO A 314 15.36 0.91 8.03
CA PRO A 314 14.53 1.28 6.88
C PRO A 314 14.51 2.79 6.60
N LEU A 315 14.48 3.61 7.65
CA LEU A 315 14.53 5.06 7.52
C LEU A 315 15.89 5.53 6.98
N LEU A 316 17.02 5.03 7.52
CA LEU A 316 18.34 5.36 7.00
C LEU A 316 18.48 4.96 5.53
N ALA A 317 18.05 3.76 5.16
CA ALA A 317 18.06 3.31 3.76
C ALA A 317 17.27 4.27 2.86
N SER A 318 16.08 4.70 3.30
CA SER A 318 15.25 5.65 2.54
C SER A 318 15.89 7.05 2.42
N VAL A 319 16.56 7.51 3.48
CA VAL A 319 17.31 8.78 3.47
C VAL A 319 18.51 8.70 2.53
N LEU A 320 19.25 7.60 2.54
CA LEU A 320 20.37 7.36 1.62
C LEU A 320 19.90 7.31 0.16
N GLU A 321 18.79 6.63 -0.12
CA GLU A 321 18.20 6.60 -1.46
C GLU A 321 17.77 8.00 -1.93
N TYR A 322 17.10 8.77 -1.07
CA TYR A 322 16.74 10.15 -1.38
C TYR A 322 17.98 11.03 -1.61
N MET A 323 19.03 10.83 -0.81
CA MET A 323 20.29 11.55 -0.94
C MET A 323 21.01 11.21 -2.26
N GLY A 324 21.07 9.94 -2.65
CA GLY A 324 21.64 9.51 -3.94
C GLY A 324 20.98 10.19 -5.13
N ARG A 325 19.66 10.42 -5.03
CA ARG A 325 18.86 11.07 -6.06
C ARG A 325 19.05 12.59 -6.11
N THR A 326 19.23 13.25 -4.97
CA THR A 326 19.06 14.72 -4.86
C THR A 326 20.29 15.50 -4.37
N ALA A 327 21.26 14.85 -3.73
CA ALA A 327 22.41 15.54 -3.13
C ALA A 327 23.44 15.99 -4.16
N SER A 328 24.19 17.04 -3.79
CA SER A 328 25.32 17.54 -4.57
C SER A 328 26.44 16.50 -4.65
N ASP A 329 27.33 16.62 -5.63
CA ASP A 329 28.49 15.74 -5.76
C ASP A 329 29.44 15.86 -4.56
N GLU A 330 29.53 17.04 -3.96
CA GLU A 330 30.34 17.27 -2.74
C GLU A 330 29.77 16.50 -1.55
N ASP A 331 28.46 16.61 -1.29
CA ASP A 331 27.81 15.89 -0.20
C ASP A 331 27.90 14.37 -0.38
N LEU A 332 27.77 13.87 -1.62
CA LEU A 332 27.96 12.44 -1.89
C LEU A 332 29.41 12.00 -1.63
N ARG A 333 30.42 12.77 -2.05
CA ARG A 333 31.83 12.43 -1.79
C ARG A 333 32.12 12.36 -0.29
N LEU A 334 31.65 13.33 0.49
CA LEU A 334 31.84 13.37 1.93
C LEU A 334 31.16 12.18 2.63
N LEU A 335 29.92 11.86 2.24
CA LEU A 335 29.21 10.72 2.80
C LEU A 335 29.92 9.39 2.45
N LEU A 336 30.28 9.19 1.18
CA LEU A 336 30.96 7.97 0.73
C LEU A 336 32.28 7.75 1.46
N GLY A 337 33.10 8.80 1.60
CA GLY A 337 34.34 8.72 2.38
C GLY A 337 34.09 8.28 3.83
N ARG A 338 33.02 8.79 4.44
CA ARG A 338 32.63 8.40 5.81
C ARG A 338 32.17 6.95 5.90
N LEU A 339 31.22 6.53 5.06
CA LEU A 339 30.73 5.15 4.99
C LEU A 339 31.91 4.18 4.89
N VAL A 340 32.87 4.50 4.03
CA VAL A 340 34.04 3.66 3.82
C VAL A 340 35.02 3.69 5.01
N SER A 341 35.15 4.81 5.71
CA SER A 341 36.05 4.85 6.87
C SER A 341 35.51 4.17 8.13
N GLN A 342 34.18 4.07 8.31
CA GLN A 342 33.56 3.78 9.61
C GLN A 342 32.72 2.50 9.67
N ARG A 343 32.47 1.82 8.55
CA ARG A 343 31.49 0.72 8.49
C ARG A 343 32.14 -0.64 8.27
N SER A 344 31.57 -1.66 8.91
CA SER A 344 31.82 -3.07 8.54
C SER A 344 31.38 -3.32 7.09
N SER A 345 31.89 -4.38 6.47
CA SER A 345 31.59 -4.70 5.07
C SER A 345 30.09 -4.91 4.82
N ASP A 346 29.40 -5.59 5.72
CA ASP A 346 27.97 -5.90 5.56
C ASP A 346 27.09 -4.65 5.66
N MET A 347 27.36 -3.78 6.65
CA MET A 347 26.64 -2.50 6.81
C MET A 347 26.91 -1.57 5.63
N LEU A 348 28.18 -1.48 5.22
CA LEU A 348 28.60 -0.71 4.06
C LEU A 348 27.85 -1.15 2.80
N ALA A 349 27.73 -2.46 2.60
CA ALA A 349 26.96 -3.05 1.51
C ALA A 349 25.51 -2.53 1.49
N GLN A 350 24.77 -2.61 2.59
CA GLN A 350 23.36 -2.19 2.59
C GLN A 350 23.19 -0.67 2.41
N GLU A 351 24.08 0.12 3.03
CA GLU A 351 24.07 1.58 2.91
C GLU A 351 24.42 2.04 1.48
N LEU A 352 25.40 1.40 0.84
CA LEU A 352 25.77 1.69 -0.54
C LEU A 352 24.69 1.22 -1.53
N LEU A 353 24.04 0.08 -1.29
CA LEU A 353 22.90 -0.37 -2.08
C LEU A 353 21.77 0.66 -2.08
N ALA A 354 21.42 1.17 -0.90
CA ALA A 354 20.39 2.19 -0.75
C ALA A 354 20.76 3.50 -1.48
N LEU A 355 21.99 3.98 -1.27
CA LEU A 355 22.50 5.18 -1.94
C LEU A 355 22.50 5.03 -3.47
N ALA A 356 23.01 3.90 -3.95
CA ALA A 356 23.19 3.64 -5.37
C ALA A 356 21.86 3.41 -6.11
N LYS A 357 20.83 2.87 -5.46
CA LYS A 357 19.43 2.89 -5.99
C LYS A 357 18.97 4.32 -6.28
N GLY A 358 19.23 5.24 -5.35
CA GLY A 358 18.94 6.66 -5.51
C GLY A 358 19.69 7.31 -6.67
N MET A 359 21.00 7.01 -6.77
CA MET A 359 21.87 7.51 -7.84
C MET A 359 21.45 7.00 -9.22
N SER A 360 21.12 5.71 -9.33
CA SER A 360 20.65 5.09 -10.57
C SER A 360 19.37 5.76 -11.08
N ALA A 361 18.41 6.04 -10.20
CA ALA A 361 17.20 6.79 -10.54
C ALA A 361 17.49 8.21 -11.07
N ALA A 362 18.61 8.82 -10.64
CA ALA A 362 19.10 10.10 -11.14
C ALA A 362 20.08 9.98 -12.32
N LYS A 363 20.25 8.77 -12.90
CA LYS A 363 21.22 8.45 -13.97
C LYS A 363 22.69 8.79 -13.59
N ARG A 364 23.03 8.67 -12.31
CA ARG A 364 24.38 8.86 -11.76
C ARG A 364 25.01 7.50 -11.51
N SER A 365 26.33 7.41 -11.73
CA SER A 365 27.10 6.19 -11.46
C SER A 365 27.99 6.38 -10.23
N LEU A 366 28.03 5.36 -9.38
CA LEU A 366 28.94 5.29 -8.23
C LEU A 366 30.41 5.27 -8.69
N ASP A 367 30.72 4.71 -9.87
CA ASP A 367 32.08 4.62 -10.42
C ASP A 367 32.78 5.96 -10.54
N ASN A 368 32.03 7.02 -10.82
CA ASN A 368 32.60 8.37 -10.94
C ASN A 368 33.22 8.84 -9.62
N TYR A 369 32.69 8.39 -8.48
CA TYR A 369 33.18 8.72 -7.14
C TYR A 369 34.33 7.78 -6.75
N LEU A 370 34.24 6.49 -7.10
CA LEU A 370 35.32 5.51 -6.89
C LEU A 370 36.61 5.88 -7.61
N LYS A 371 36.52 6.45 -8.82
CA LYS A 371 37.71 6.91 -9.57
C LYS A 371 38.45 8.04 -8.88
N SER A 372 37.77 8.84 -8.04
CA SER A 372 38.36 10.01 -7.38
C SER A 372 39.05 9.70 -6.04
N ASP A 373 38.85 8.51 -5.48
CA ASP A 373 39.43 8.08 -4.20
C ASP A 373 39.90 6.61 -4.27
N PRO A 374 41.22 6.34 -4.34
CA PRO A 374 41.76 4.99 -4.42
C PRO A 374 41.38 4.08 -3.23
N SER A 375 41.22 4.64 -2.03
CA SER A 375 40.87 3.88 -0.83
C SER A 375 39.40 3.43 -0.86
N LEU A 376 38.52 4.34 -1.32
CA LEU A 376 37.12 4.06 -1.59
C LEU A 376 36.97 2.97 -2.65
N LYS A 377 37.77 3.07 -3.72
CA LYS A 377 37.79 2.08 -4.81
C LYS A 377 38.15 0.67 -4.33
N GLN A 378 39.16 0.55 -3.47
CA GLN A 378 39.57 -0.76 -2.96
C GLN A 378 38.47 -1.38 -2.10
N ARG A 379 37.98 -0.68 -1.07
CA ARG A 379 36.95 -1.22 -0.17
C ARG A 379 35.64 -1.54 -0.90
N TRP A 380 35.28 -0.76 -1.90
CA TRP A 380 34.13 -1.09 -2.76
C TRP A 380 34.37 -2.36 -3.58
N SER A 381 35.57 -2.53 -4.14
CA SER A 381 35.91 -3.75 -4.88
C SER A 381 35.83 -4.97 -3.97
N ASP A 382 36.35 -4.89 -2.74
CA ASP A 382 36.25 -5.95 -1.74
C ASP A 382 34.78 -6.27 -1.40
N THR A 383 33.92 -5.25 -1.32
CA THR A 383 32.46 -5.41 -1.07
C THR A 383 31.76 -6.14 -2.22
N ILE A 384 32.10 -5.81 -3.47
CA ILE A 384 31.56 -6.48 -4.66
C ILE A 384 32.05 -7.94 -4.72
N GLU A 385 33.31 -8.21 -4.38
CA GLU A 385 33.86 -9.57 -4.32
C GLU A 385 33.19 -10.41 -3.21
N GLN A 386 32.93 -9.82 -2.05
CA GLN A 386 32.17 -10.47 -0.98
C GLN A 386 30.72 -10.75 -1.42
N ALA A 387 30.06 -9.80 -2.09
CA ALA A 387 28.72 -9.98 -2.62
C ALA A 387 28.67 -11.11 -3.67
N ALA A 388 29.65 -11.15 -4.58
CA ALA A 388 29.80 -12.23 -5.55
C ALA A 388 29.92 -13.60 -4.87
N SER A 389 30.74 -13.68 -3.82
CA SER A 389 30.94 -14.91 -3.04
C SER A 389 29.65 -15.33 -2.31
N THR A 390 28.95 -14.37 -1.71
CA THR A 390 27.66 -14.58 -1.00
C THR A 390 26.60 -15.12 -1.95
N VAL A 391 26.51 -14.58 -3.16
CA VAL A 391 25.53 -15.03 -4.18
C VAL A 391 25.80 -16.47 -4.62
N ALA A 392 27.06 -16.88 -4.73
CA ALA A 392 27.47 -18.20 -5.19
C ALA A 392 27.40 -19.29 -4.10
N ASP A 393 27.37 -18.92 -2.83
CA ASP A 393 27.37 -19.84 -1.69
C ASP A 393 25.93 -20.14 -1.22
N ASP A 394 25.53 -21.40 -1.29
CA ASP A 394 24.18 -21.88 -0.94
C ASP A 394 23.93 -21.99 0.57
N SER A 395 24.97 -21.78 1.40
CA SER A 395 24.84 -21.74 2.85
C SER A 395 24.22 -20.43 3.37
N TYR A 396 24.23 -19.36 2.56
CA TYR A 396 23.58 -18.09 2.89
C TYR A 396 22.07 -18.14 2.63
N SER A 397 21.32 -17.40 3.42
CA SER A 397 19.87 -17.29 3.26
C SER A 397 19.49 -16.61 1.94
N LEU A 398 18.27 -16.89 1.45
CA LEU A 398 17.71 -16.24 0.27
C LEU A 398 17.73 -14.71 0.39
N ALA A 399 17.47 -14.16 1.59
CA ALA A 399 17.49 -12.72 1.83
C ALA A 399 18.90 -12.11 1.64
N GLU A 400 19.92 -12.76 2.20
CA GLU A 400 21.33 -12.34 2.07
C GLU A 400 21.80 -12.42 0.60
N ARG A 401 21.47 -13.51 -0.09
CA ARG A 401 21.82 -13.69 -1.52
C ARG A 401 21.14 -12.64 -2.41
N LYS A 402 19.85 -12.33 -2.17
CA LYS A 402 19.14 -11.26 -2.89
C LYS A 402 19.73 -9.88 -2.63
N GLN A 403 20.13 -9.60 -1.39
CA GLN A 403 20.80 -8.35 -1.05
C GLN A 403 22.14 -8.21 -1.76
N ALA A 404 22.93 -9.29 -1.78
CA ALA A 404 24.20 -9.35 -2.49
C ALA A 404 24.02 -9.18 -4.01
N LEU A 405 23.00 -9.79 -4.62
CA LEU A 405 22.62 -9.52 -6.02
C LEU A 405 22.30 -8.04 -6.25
N GLY A 406 21.63 -7.39 -5.31
CA GLY A 406 21.37 -5.95 -5.36
C GLY A 406 22.65 -5.11 -5.46
N LEU A 407 23.76 -5.54 -4.85
CA LEU A 407 25.05 -4.85 -4.98
C LEU A 407 25.71 -5.09 -6.32
N LEU A 408 25.62 -6.32 -6.83
CA LEU A 408 26.22 -6.68 -8.10
C LEU A 408 25.66 -5.88 -9.27
N GLN A 409 24.47 -5.27 -9.15
CA GLN A 409 23.91 -4.34 -10.15
C GLN A 409 24.82 -3.14 -10.47
N PHE A 410 25.75 -2.83 -9.58
CA PHE A 410 26.70 -1.71 -9.68
C PHE A 410 28.12 -2.15 -10.02
N ALA A 411 28.34 -3.45 -10.25
CA ALA A 411 29.63 -3.99 -10.62
C ALA A 411 29.83 -4.00 -12.15
N ASP A 412 31.03 -4.38 -12.59
CA ASP A 412 31.32 -4.55 -14.01
C ASP A 412 30.52 -5.73 -14.59
N ALA A 413 29.72 -5.47 -15.62
CA ALA A 413 28.84 -6.47 -16.23
C ALA A 413 29.59 -7.72 -16.73
N ALA A 414 30.82 -7.56 -17.23
CA ALA A 414 31.62 -8.68 -17.71
C ALA A 414 32.10 -9.58 -16.57
N LYS A 415 32.28 -9.02 -15.36
CA LYS A 415 32.64 -9.78 -14.16
C LYS A 415 31.43 -10.45 -13.50
N THR A 416 30.23 -9.88 -13.64
CA THR A 416 29.03 -10.41 -12.98
C THR A 416 28.28 -11.45 -13.79
N LEU A 417 28.34 -11.40 -15.12
CA LEU A 417 27.66 -12.37 -15.96
C LEU A 417 28.01 -13.84 -15.65
N PRO A 418 29.28 -14.23 -15.43
CA PRO A 418 29.63 -15.60 -15.04
C PRO A 418 28.98 -16.06 -13.72
N ILE A 419 28.78 -15.12 -12.78
CA ILE A 419 28.14 -15.40 -11.48
C ILE A 419 26.66 -15.69 -11.71
N TYR A 420 25.97 -14.87 -12.51
CA TYR A 420 24.56 -15.09 -12.84
C TYR A 420 24.35 -16.42 -13.57
N GLN A 421 25.26 -16.76 -14.49
CA GLN A 421 25.25 -18.02 -15.21
C GLN A 421 25.41 -19.23 -14.28
N ALA A 422 26.36 -19.16 -13.33
CA ALA A 422 26.58 -20.22 -12.35
C ALA A 422 25.33 -20.43 -11.48
N VAL A 423 24.81 -19.36 -10.87
CA VAL A 423 23.61 -19.42 -10.00
C VAL A 423 22.42 -20.01 -10.74
N MET A 424 22.17 -19.60 -11.99
CA MET A 424 21.05 -20.13 -12.77
C MET A 424 21.24 -21.60 -13.17
N SER A 425 22.49 -22.04 -13.36
CA SER A 425 22.82 -23.43 -13.71
C SER A 425 22.60 -24.39 -12.55
N ASP A 426 22.73 -23.91 -11.32
CA ASP A 426 22.50 -24.69 -10.10
C ASP A 426 21.02 -24.95 -9.79
N GLY A 427 20.10 -24.40 -10.61
CA GLY A 427 18.66 -24.58 -10.46
C GLY A 427 18.09 -23.89 -9.21
N PRO A 428 18.21 -22.55 -9.10
CA PRO A 428 17.80 -21.81 -7.92
C PRO A 428 16.27 -21.81 -7.77
N ASP A 429 15.80 -21.45 -6.57
CA ASP A 429 14.38 -21.16 -6.39
C ASP A 429 13.92 -20.00 -7.29
N SER A 430 12.61 -19.93 -7.54
CA SER A 430 12.07 -18.94 -8.49
C SER A 430 12.27 -17.50 -8.04
N GLU A 431 12.33 -17.23 -6.74
CA GLU A 431 12.51 -15.86 -6.22
C GLU A 431 13.94 -15.36 -6.42
N LEU A 432 14.93 -16.23 -6.17
CA LEU A 432 16.32 -15.95 -6.48
C LEU A 432 16.55 -15.81 -7.99
N ALA A 433 15.99 -16.72 -8.80
CA ALA A 433 16.09 -16.68 -10.26
C ALA A 433 15.56 -15.35 -10.85
N ILE A 434 14.38 -14.91 -10.38
CA ILE A 434 13.78 -13.63 -10.75
C ILE A 434 14.71 -12.46 -10.39
N THR A 435 15.32 -12.50 -9.20
CA THR A 435 16.25 -11.46 -8.76
C THR A 435 17.52 -11.43 -9.62
N VAL A 436 18.08 -12.59 -9.98
CA VAL A 436 19.23 -12.69 -10.90
C VAL A 436 18.90 -12.09 -12.26
N VAL A 437 17.73 -12.40 -12.82
CA VAL A 437 17.28 -11.86 -14.11
C VAL A 437 17.18 -10.34 -14.06
N GLN A 438 16.55 -9.78 -13.03
CA GLN A 438 16.41 -8.34 -12.85
C GLN A 438 17.77 -7.64 -12.70
N THR A 439 18.68 -8.20 -11.89
CA THR A 439 20.05 -7.67 -11.73
C THR A 439 20.87 -7.80 -13.02
N ALA A 440 20.73 -8.89 -13.77
CA ALA A 440 21.40 -9.02 -15.05
C ALA A 440 20.89 -7.98 -16.06
N GLY A 441 19.58 -7.72 -16.06
CA GLY A 441 18.95 -6.71 -16.92
C GLY A 441 19.32 -5.27 -16.61
N SER A 442 19.60 -4.94 -15.33
CA SER A 442 20.06 -3.60 -14.96
C SER A 442 21.40 -3.24 -15.61
N HIS A 443 22.23 -4.25 -15.91
CA HIS A 443 23.38 -4.12 -16.79
C HIS A 443 22.88 -4.18 -18.23
N ASN A 444 22.47 -3.03 -18.77
CA ASN A 444 21.93 -2.88 -20.12
C ASN A 444 23.02 -3.04 -21.20
N VAL A 445 23.64 -4.22 -21.26
CA VAL A 445 24.71 -4.60 -22.18
C VAL A 445 24.29 -5.80 -23.03
N GLU A 446 24.87 -5.90 -24.22
CA GLU A 446 24.53 -6.94 -25.20
C GLU A 446 24.78 -8.37 -24.71
N ALA A 447 25.85 -8.60 -23.94
CA ALA A 447 26.17 -9.91 -23.40
C ALA A 447 25.06 -10.44 -22.48
N ASN A 448 24.60 -9.62 -21.52
CA ASN A 448 23.53 -9.98 -20.59
C ASN A 448 22.21 -10.18 -21.32
N ARG A 449 21.86 -9.29 -22.25
CA ARG A 449 20.64 -9.41 -23.07
C ARG A 449 20.61 -10.72 -23.86
N THR A 450 21.73 -11.09 -24.47
CA THR A 450 21.87 -12.32 -25.26
C THR A 450 21.72 -13.55 -24.39
N TRP A 451 22.42 -13.59 -23.25
CA TRP A 451 22.29 -14.67 -22.28
C TRP A 451 20.85 -14.84 -21.75
N LEU A 452 20.18 -13.74 -21.41
CA LEU A 452 18.78 -13.77 -20.97
C LEU A 452 17.85 -14.31 -22.07
N CYS A 453 18.07 -13.92 -23.32
CA CYS A 453 17.33 -14.46 -24.48
C CYS A 453 17.54 -15.97 -24.67
N GLU A 454 18.75 -16.48 -24.45
CA GLU A 454 19.07 -17.91 -24.52
C GLU A 454 18.49 -18.72 -23.35
N LEU A 455 18.36 -18.08 -22.18
CA LEU A 455 17.81 -18.65 -20.96
C LEU A 455 16.27 -18.74 -21.00
N ALA A 456 15.60 -17.80 -21.68
CA ALA A 456 14.14 -17.68 -21.70
C ALA A 456 13.41 -18.99 -22.06
N PRO A 457 13.75 -19.73 -23.14
CA PRO A 457 13.03 -20.94 -23.55
C PRO A 457 13.15 -22.10 -22.57
N GLN A 458 14.19 -22.09 -21.73
CA GLN A 458 14.53 -23.15 -20.78
C GLN A 458 14.00 -22.86 -19.37
N SER A 459 13.43 -21.68 -19.16
CA SER A 459 12.99 -21.19 -17.85
C SER A 459 11.56 -21.60 -17.50
N THR A 460 11.25 -21.66 -16.20
CA THR A 460 9.88 -21.81 -15.69
C THR A 460 9.00 -20.63 -16.16
N PRO A 461 7.65 -20.76 -16.18
CA PRO A 461 6.77 -19.70 -16.68
C PRO A 461 6.98 -18.33 -16.01
N ASP A 462 7.17 -18.28 -14.69
CA ASP A 462 7.35 -17.02 -13.94
C ASP A 462 8.71 -16.36 -14.23
N VAL A 463 9.77 -17.17 -14.27
CA VAL A 463 11.13 -16.70 -14.61
C VAL A 463 11.17 -16.26 -16.07
N ARG A 464 10.61 -17.06 -16.99
CA ARG A 464 10.49 -16.70 -18.42
C ARG A 464 9.74 -15.38 -18.60
N SER A 465 8.61 -15.21 -17.92
CA SER A 465 7.89 -13.93 -17.97
C SER A 465 8.76 -12.77 -17.50
N THR A 466 9.48 -12.92 -16.39
CA THR A 466 10.37 -11.88 -15.86
C THR A 466 11.51 -11.56 -16.83
N ILE A 467 12.06 -12.58 -17.50
CA ILE A 467 13.09 -12.40 -18.54
C ILE A 467 12.52 -11.56 -19.68
N LEU A 468 11.31 -11.87 -20.16
CA LEU A 468 10.69 -11.10 -21.24
C LEU A 468 10.43 -9.65 -20.83
N ASP A 469 9.88 -9.40 -19.64
CA ASP A 469 9.68 -8.04 -19.11
C ASP A 469 11.01 -7.28 -19.04
N THR A 470 12.05 -7.94 -18.54
CA THR A 470 13.38 -7.34 -18.38
C THR A 470 14.03 -7.01 -19.73
N VAL A 471 14.04 -7.97 -20.67
CA VAL A 471 14.66 -7.79 -21.99
C VAL A 471 13.91 -6.76 -22.82
N LEU A 472 12.58 -6.63 -22.69
CA LEU A 472 11.81 -5.60 -23.40
C LEU A 472 12.25 -4.17 -23.03
N GLU A 473 12.74 -3.95 -21.81
CA GLU A 473 13.28 -2.66 -21.35
C GLU A 473 14.75 -2.44 -21.74
N MET A 474 15.46 -3.50 -22.15
CA MET A 474 16.87 -3.42 -22.56
C MET A 474 17.02 -2.86 -23.98
N THR A 475 18.12 -2.15 -24.20
CA THR A 475 18.46 -1.62 -25.53
C THR A 475 18.64 -2.79 -26.51
N GLY A 476 17.87 -2.79 -27.60
CA GLY A 476 17.89 -3.85 -28.63
C GLY A 476 17.19 -5.15 -28.24
N GLY A 477 16.58 -5.22 -27.05
CA GLY A 477 15.89 -6.41 -26.56
C GLY A 477 14.59 -6.73 -27.30
N PRO A 478 13.70 -5.76 -27.58
CA PRO A 478 12.51 -5.99 -28.40
C PRO A 478 12.83 -6.63 -29.76
N GLU A 479 13.86 -6.16 -30.45
CA GLU A 479 14.31 -6.72 -31.72
C GLU A 479 14.80 -8.17 -31.57
N GLN A 480 15.57 -8.48 -30.52
CA GLN A 480 16.10 -9.82 -30.28
C GLN A 480 15.00 -10.81 -29.90
N LEU A 481 14.02 -10.41 -29.08
CA LEU A 481 12.86 -11.23 -28.75
C LEU A 481 11.99 -11.53 -29.98
N LEU A 482 11.75 -10.53 -30.84
CA LEU A 482 11.01 -10.74 -32.09
C LEU A 482 11.74 -11.68 -33.05
N ALA A 483 13.09 -11.63 -33.09
CA ALA A 483 13.89 -12.57 -33.86
C ALA A 483 13.77 -14.01 -33.33
N LEU A 484 13.71 -14.22 -32.01
CA LEU A 484 13.47 -15.54 -31.42
C LEU A 484 12.08 -16.10 -31.78
N VAL A 485 11.08 -15.23 -31.86
CA VAL A 485 9.73 -15.64 -32.32
C VAL A 485 9.76 -16.02 -33.80
N GLU A 486 10.42 -15.23 -34.65
CA GLU A 486 10.60 -15.55 -36.07
C GLU A 486 11.32 -16.89 -36.28
N GLN A 487 12.30 -17.20 -35.43
CA GLN A 487 13.04 -18.46 -35.44
C GLN A 487 12.27 -19.63 -34.79
N ASN A 488 11.04 -19.40 -34.31
CA ASN A 488 10.21 -20.37 -33.57
C ASN A 488 10.87 -20.92 -32.29
N VAL A 489 11.78 -20.16 -31.69
CA VAL A 489 12.39 -20.48 -30.38
C VAL A 489 11.45 -20.06 -29.24
N LEU A 490 10.77 -18.92 -29.39
CA LEU A 490 9.68 -18.49 -28.52
C LEU A 490 8.37 -18.46 -29.32
N SER A 491 7.25 -18.74 -28.64
CA SER A 491 5.92 -18.63 -29.22
C SER A 491 5.23 -17.35 -28.76
N SER A 492 4.19 -16.91 -29.47
CA SER A 492 3.37 -15.78 -28.99
C SER A 492 2.74 -16.04 -27.62
N ASN A 493 2.45 -17.30 -27.28
CA ASN A 493 1.88 -17.71 -25.99
C ASN A 493 2.82 -17.51 -24.81
N ASP A 494 4.12 -17.40 -25.03
CA ASP A 494 5.10 -17.09 -23.98
C ASP A 494 5.00 -15.65 -23.50
N PHE A 495 4.37 -14.77 -24.29
CA PHE A 495 4.20 -13.36 -23.96
C PHE A 495 2.85 -13.09 -23.29
N LYS A 496 2.88 -12.40 -22.16
CA LYS A 496 1.70 -11.83 -21.48
C LYS A 496 1.02 -10.76 -22.35
N PRO A 497 -0.28 -10.50 -22.14
CA PRO A 497 -0.99 -9.43 -22.86
C PRO A 497 -0.28 -8.08 -22.80
N THR A 498 0.21 -7.68 -21.62
CA THR A 498 0.95 -6.42 -21.40
C THR A 498 2.24 -6.33 -22.22
N GLN A 499 3.00 -7.43 -22.31
CA GLN A 499 4.24 -7.51 -23.09
C GLN A 499 3.97 -7.40 -24.59
N ARG A 500 2.90 -8.04 -25.07
CA ARG A 500 2.45 -7.92 -26.46
C ARG A 500 2.02 -6.49 -26.79
N ASP A 501 1.34 -5.83 -25.85
CA ASP A 501 0.93 -4.44 -26.02
C ASP A 501 2.14 -3.49 -26.05
N GLN A 502 3.16 -3.74 -25.22
CA GLN A 502 4.43 -3.00 -25.24
C GLN A 502 5.14 -3.12 -26.60
N LEU A 503 5.20 -4.31 -27.19
CA LEU A 503 5.75 -4.52 -28.54
C LEU A 503 4.90 -3.84 -29.63
N ARG A 504 3.57 -3.94 -29.52
CA ARG A 504 2.62 -3.34 -30.48
C ARG A 504 2.71 -1.81 -30.48
N GLN A 505 2.88 -1.20 -29.31
CA GLN A 505 2.91 0.25 -29.11
C GLN A 505 4.34 0.79 -28.94
N HIS A 506 5.35 -0.01 -29.24
CA HIS A 506 6.75 0.32 -28.99
C HIS A 506 7.16 1.63 -29.70
N PRO A 507 7.96 2.53 -29.09
CA PRO A 507 8.34 3.81 -29.71
C PRO A 507 9.06 3.67 -31.06
N ASN A 508 9.90 2.63 -31.22
CA ASN A 508 10.61 2.34 -32.46
C ASN A 508 9.68 1.73 -33.52
N ALA A 509 9.52 2.41 -34.66
CA ALA A 509 8.68 1.96 -35.78
C ALA A 509 9.08 0.58 -36.32
N LYS A 510 10.38 0.28 -36.38
CA LYS A 510 10.88 -1.01 -36.88
C LYS A 510 10.42 -2.19 -36.02
N VAL A 511 10.37 -2.00 -34.69
CA VAL A 511 9.86 -3.00 -33.75
C VAL A 511 8.38 -3.25 -33.99
N ARG A 512 7.57 -2.19 -34.15
CA ARG A 512 6.13 -2.31 -34.42
C ARG A 512 5.85 -3.02 -35.75
N GLU A 513 6.56 -2.65 -36.80
CA GLU A 513 6.45 -3.26 -38.12
C GLU A 513 6.83 -4.75 -38.08
N LYS A 514 7.94 -5.07 -37.41
CA LYS A 514 8.36 -6.46 -37.22
C LYS A 514 7.33 -7.27 -36.43
N PHE A 515 6.85 -6.74 -35.31
CA PHE A 515 5.78 -7.37 -34.52
C PHE A 515 4.52 -7.65 -35.36
N ALA A 516 4.06 -6.66 -36.13
CA ALA A 516 2.89 -6.80 -36.99
C ALA A 516 3.08 -7.82 -38.14
N SER A 517 4.31 -8.01 -38.61
CA SER A 517 4.64 -8.98 -39.67
C SER A 517 4.56 -10.44 -39.21
N LEU A 518 4.77 -10.70 -37.91
CA LEU A 518 4.81 -12.05 -37.37
C LEU A 518 3.40 -12.63 -37.20
N ALA A 519 3.08 -13.65 -38.02
CA ALA A 519 1.76 -14.29 -38.04
C ALA A 519 1.34 -14.87 -36.67
N GLN A 520 2.30 -15.27 -35.83
CA GLN A 520 2.04 -15.82 -34.50
C GLN A 520 1.36 -14.83 -33.55
N PHE A 521 1.54 -13.51 -33.75
CA PHE A 521 0.91 -12.47 -32.94
C PHE A 521 -0.41 -11.95 -33.54
N LYS A 522 -0.78 -12.41 -34.74
CA LYS A 522 -2.11 -12.13 -35.29
C LYS A 522 -3.12 -12.89 -34.46
N ILE A 523 -4.09 -12.17 -33.90
CA ILE A 523 -5.27 -12.78 -33.32
C ILE A 523 -5.91 -13.57 -34.45
N ASN A 524 -6.11 -14.88 -34.25
CA ASN A 524 -6.96 -15.64 -35.14
C ASN A 524 -8.38 -15.10 -34.90
N ASP A 525 -8.82 -14.18 -35.75
CA ASP A 525 -10.11 -13.49 -35.63
C ASP A 525 -11.29 -14.47 -35.65
N ASP A 526 -11.03 -15.73 -36.02
CA ASP A 526 -11.99 -16.81 -35.99
C ASP A 526 -11.80 -17.73 -34.77
N ARG A 527 -11.91 -17.16 -33.57
CA ARG A 527 -12.07 -17.93 -32.32
C ARG A 527 -13.18 -18.99 -32.45
N LYS A 528 -14.18 -18.72 -33.29
CA LYS A 528 -15.26 -19.64 -33.65
C LYS A 528 -14.75 -20.86 -34.43
N LEU A 529 -13.87 -20.67 -35.41
CA LEU A 529 -13.21 -21.75 -36.15
C LEU A 529 -12.28 -22.60 -35.27
N VAL A 530 -11.56 -21.97 -34.33
CA VAL A 530 -10.72 -22.72 -33.37
C VAL A 530 -11.59 -23.60 -32.47
N ILE A 531 -12.68 -23.03 -31.92
CA ILE A 531 -13.64 -23.79 -31.11
C ILE A 531 -14.29 -24.90 -31.96
N GLN A 532 -14.64 -24.64 -33.22
CA GLN A 532 -15.17 -25.66 -34.13
C GLN A 532 -14.17 -26.78 -34.42
N ASN A 533 -12.89 -26.45 -34.64
CA ASN A 533 -11.84 -27.45 -34.90
C ASN A 533 -11.57 -28.37 -33.70
N PHE A 534 -11.89 -27.91 -32.48
CA PHE A 534 -11.76 -28.70 -31.25
C PHE A 534 -13.11 -29.16 -30.69
N ALA A 535 -14.24 -28.83 -31.33
CA ALA A 535 -15.58 -29.15 -30.83
C ALA A 535 -15.77 -30.67 -30.72
N ASP A 536 -15.34 -31.41 -31.73
CA ASP A 536 -15.42 -32.87 -31.76
C ASP A 536 -14.58 -33.52 -30.65
N ALA A 537 -13.54 -32.83 -30.15
CA ALA A 537 -12.73 -33.35 -29.05
C ALA A 537 -13.49 -33.40 -27.73
N ALA A 538 -14.54 -32.58 -27.57
CA ALA A 538 -15.42 -32.61 -26.39
C ALA A 538 -16.34 -33.84 -26.37
N GLU A 539 -16.55 -34.50 -27.52
CA GLU A 539 -17.35 -35.72 -27.64
C GLU A 539 -16.50 -37.00 -27.49
N LEU A 540 -15.18 -36.88 -27.46
CA LEU A 540 -14.28 -38.03 -27.29
C LEU A 540 -14.30 -38.53 -25.85
N ALA A 541 -14.42 -39.85 -25.68
CA ALA A 541 -14.21 -40.50 -24.39
C ALA A 541 -12.73 -40.38 -23.98
N GLY A 542 -12.48 -39.83 -22.78
CA GLY A 542 -11.14 -39.72 -22.23
C GLY A 542 -10.46 -41.09 -22.07
N ASN A 543 -9.20 -41.19 -22.48
CA ASN A 543 -8.38 -42.39 -22.27
C ASN A 543 -7.34 -42.13 -21.19
N VAL A 544 -7.52 -42.76 -20.02
CA VAL A 544 -6.69 -42.53 -18.83
C VAL A 544 -5.22 -42.88 -19.08
N GLN A 545 -4.91 -43.96 -19.80
CA GLN A 545 -3.51 -44.33 -20.07
C GLN A 545 -2.80 -43.32 -20.98
N ARG A 546 -3.48 -42.84 -22.03
CA ARG A 546 -2.93 -41.79 -22.91
C ARG A 546 -2.78 -40.46 -22.18
N ALA A 547 -3.76 -40.10 -21.36
CA ALA A 547 -3.70 -38.90 -20.53
C ALA A 547 -2.52 -38.97 -19.55
N GLN A 548 -2.30 -40.11 -18.90
CA GLN A 548 -1.16 -40.33 -18.01
C GLN A 548 0.18 -40.20 -18.76
N ALA A 549 0.31 -40.80 -19.95
CA ALA A 549 1.52 -40.68 -20.76
C ALA A 549 1.81 -39.22 -21.19
N LEU A 550 0.77 -38.48 -21.59
CA LEU A 550 0.90 -37.05 -21.93
C LEU A 550 1.25 -36.21 -20.69
N TYR A 551 0.62 -36.49 -19.56
CA TYR A 551 0.91 -35.84 -18.29
C TYR A 551 2.37 -36.06 -17.86
N THR A 552 2.84 -37.31 -17.88
CA THR A 552 4.23 -37.64 -17.55
C THR A 552 5.23 -36.93 -18.47
N LYS A 553 4.90 -36.81 -19.75
CA LYS A 553 5.77 -36.17 -20.75
C LYS A 553 5.81 -34.64 -20.62
N HIS A 554 4.68 -34.00 -20.34
CA HIS A 554 4.53 -32.55 -20.50
C HIS A 554 4.29 -31.78 -19.20
N CYS A 555 3.78 -32.43 -18.16
CA CYS A 555 3.30 -31.77 -16.95
C CYS A 555 4.06 -32.22 -15.70
N ALA A 556 4.54 -33.47 -15.66
CA ALA A 556 5.18 -34.04 -14.47
C ALA A 556 6.49 -33.35 -14.06
N GLN A 557 7.13 -32.61 -14.97
CA GLN A 557 8.31 -31.79 -14.63
C GLN A 557 7.98 -30.66 -13.64
N CYS A 558 6.73 -30.17 -13.63
CA CYS A 558 6.33 -29.00 -12.84
C CYS A 558 5.09 -29.23 -11.98
N HIS A 559 4.39 -30.35 -12.08
CA HIS A 559 3.18 -30.64 -11.30
C HIS A 559 3.15 -32.09 -10.84
N ARG A 560 2.49 -32.36 -9.70
CA ARG A 560 2.24 -33.73 -9.21
C ARG A 560 0.80 -34.16 -9.43
N LEU A 561 0.62 -35.37 -9.94
CA LEU A 561 -0.67 -36.06 -10.06
C LEU A 561 -0.45 -37.53 -9.67
N GLY A 562 -1.06 -37.94 -8.55
CA GLY A 562 -0.80 -39.24 -7.93
C GLY A 562 0.66 -39.37 -7.47
N GLU A 563 1.34 -40.43 -7.91
CA GLU A 563 2.76 -40.68 -7.60
C GLU A 563 3.74 -40.13 -8.65
N SER A 564 3.24 -39.53 -9.74
CA SER A 564 4.08 -39.02 -10.84
C SER A 564 4.25 -37.50 -10.78
N GLY A 565 5.50 -37.05 -10.91
CA GLY A 565 5.91 -35.63 -10.93
C GLY A 565 6.43 -35.10 -9.59
N HIS A 566 6.79 -33.81 -9.55
CA HIS A 566 7.32 -33.15 -8.35
C HIS A 566 6.21 -32.49 -7.54
N ALA A 567 6.23 -32.66 -6.21
CA ALA A 567 5.31 -31.94 -5.31
C ALA A 567 5.60 -30.44 -5.42
N VAL A 568 4.59 -29.67 -5.78
CA VAL A 568 4.67 -28.20 -5.76
C VAL A 568 3.84 -27.73 -4.59
N GLY A 569 4.55 -27.25 -3.58
CA GLY A 569 4.11 -27.02 -2.21
C GLY A 569 5.33 -27.11 -1.32
#